data_AF-A0A7V9CW59-F1
#
_entry.id   AF-A0A7V9CW59-F1
#
_cell.length_a   1.000
_cell.length_b   1.000
_cell.length_c   1.000
_cell.angle_alpha   90.00
_cell.angle_beta   90.00
_cell.angle_gamma   90.00
#
_symmetry.space_group_name_H-M   'P 1'
#
loop_
_entity.id
_entity.type
_entity.pdbx_description
1 polymer ?
#
loop_
_entity_poly.entity_id
_entity_poly.type
_entity_poly.pdbx_seq_one_letter_code
_entity_poly.pdbx_strand_id
1 'polypeptide(L)'
;VPANTVFAGVGAETTILGFFPKQLRVKAGTTVSFVIKSPSEPHNPAFGPKKYLEQFGKQNEFFPMGPKGKNQVSPAHVYGPEPAGGYKYDGQNHGNGFLVAPLRGRGLFPGPVKNVSRITFTAPGKFHYICFLHGPDMSGDIVVTR
;
A
#
# COMPACT_ATOMS: atom_id res chain seq x y z
N VAL A 1 14.41 -10.84 4.34
CA VAL A 1 14.00 -9.74 3.43
C VAL A 1 15.16 -8.75 3.35
N PRO A 2 15.54 -8.24 2.17
CA PRO A 2 16.62 -7.25 2.07
C PRO A 2 16.36 -6.02 2.94
N ALA A 3 17.42 -5.26 3.26
CA ALA A 3 17.27 -3.99 3.97
C ALA A 3 16.30 -3.05 3.24
N ASN A 4 15.57 -2.23 4.01
CA ASN A 4 14.63 -1.22 3.49
C ASN A 4 13.56 -1.79 2.55
N THR A 5 13.21 -3.06 2.71
CA THR A 5 12.27 -3.75 1.82
C THR A 5 11.17 -4.41 2.63
N VAL A 6 9.95 -4.30 2.13
CA VAL A 6 8.77 -5.03 2.59
C VAL A 6 8.27 -5.87 1.43
N PHE A 7 8.11 -7.17 1.63
CA PHE A 7 7.42 -8.04 0.68
C PHE A 7 5.92 -7.99 0.97
N ALA A 8 5.11 -7.88 -0.09
CA ALA A 8 3.65 -7.91 -0.02
C ALA A 8 3.15 -9.13 -0.80
N GLY A 9 2.48 -10.02 -0.09
CA GLY A 9 2.15 -11.34 -0.59
C GLY A 9 3.42 -12.20 -0.75
N VAL A 10 3.40 -13.46 -0.31
CA VAL A 10 4.52 -14.39 -0.53
C VAL A 10 3.95 -15.75 -0.86
N GLY A 11 4.40 -16.34 -1.97
CA GLY A 11 3.81 -17.58 -2.48
C GLY A 11 4.44 -18.09 -3.77
N ALA A 12 4.02 -19.28 -4.18
CA ALA A 12 4.36 -19.90 -5.46
C ALA A 12 3.09 -20.31 -6.22
N GLU A 13 2.31 -21.26 -5.68
CA GLU A 13 0.96 -21.59 -6.19
C GLU A 13 -0.14 -20.94 -5.34
N THR A 14 0.06 -20.88 -4.03
CA THR A 14 -0.79 -20.16 -3.07
C THR A 14 -0.06 -18.96 -2.49
N THR A 15 -0.79 -17.88 -2.18
CA THR A 15 -0.23 -16.64 -1.62
C THR A 15 -0.66 -16.42 -0.18
N ILE A 16 0.30 -16.13 0.70
CA ILE A 16 0.01 -15.59 2.03
C ILE A 16 -0.31 -14.10 1.91
N LEU A 17 -1.51 -13.69 2.30
CA LEU A 17 -1.93 -12.27 2.35
C LEU A 17 -1.29 -11.56 3.55
N GLY A 18 -0.03 -11.17 3.41
CA GLY A 18 0.74 -10.56 4.49
C GLY A 18 1.89 -9.67 4.02
N PHE A 19 2.33 -8.80 4.92
CA PHE A 19 3.56 -8.01 4.75
C PHE A 19 4.72 -8.61 5.54
N PHE A 20 5.89 -8.69 4.92
CA PHE A 20 7.09 -9.28 5.52
C PHE A 20 8.32 -8.35 5.36
N PRO A 21 9.01 -8.00 6.46
CA PRO A 21 8.62 -8.25 7.85
C PRO A 21 7.36 -7.47 8.24
N LYS A 22 6.61 -7.93 9.26
CA LYS A 22 5.45 -7.18 9.78
C LYS A 22 5.86 -5.82 10.39
N GLN A 23 7.09 -5.70 10.89
CA GLN A 23 7.65 -4.43 11.33
C GLN A 23 9.02 -4.22 10.68
N LEU A 24 9.22 -3.08 10.04
CA LEU A 24 10.50 -2.67 9.48
C LEU A 24 10.99 -1.41 10.20
N ARG A 25 12.25 -1.41 10.64
CA ARG A 25 12.92 -0.25 11.26
C ARG A 25 13.87 0.40 10.26
N VAL A 26 13.79 1.71 10.08
CA VAL A 26 14.63 2.50 9.16
C VAL A 26 14.97 3.87 9.78
N LYS A 27 15.91 4.61 9.19
CA LYS A 27 16.17 6.02 9.55
C LYS A 27 15.35 6.97 8.69
N ALA A 28 15.06 8.17 9.18
CA ALA A 28 14.49 9.24 8.37
C ALA A 28 15.37 9.51 7.13
N GLY A 29 14.72 9.81 6.00
CA GLY A 29 15.34 9.88 4.67
C GLY A 29 15.40 8.54 3.93
N THR A 30 15.08 7.41 4.57
CA THR A 30 15.14 6.09 3.92
C THR A 30 13.96 5.88 2.97
N THR A 31 14.26 5.42 1.76
CA THR A 31 13.26 4.91 0.81
C THR A 31 13.02 3.41 1.05
N VAL A 32 11.80 3.08 1.46
CA VAL A 32 11.35 1.70 1.61
C VAL A 32 10.73 1.22 0.29
N SER A 33 11.14 0.03 -0.14
CA SER A 33 10.58 -0.67 -1.30
C SER A 33 9.53 -1.69 -0.86
N PHE A 34 8.28 -1.48 -1.24
CA PHE A 34 7.20 -2.45 -1.10
C PHE A 34 7.13 -3.29 -2.37
N VAL A 35 7.65 -4.51 -2.31
CA VAL A 35 7.79 -5.42 -3.46
C VAL A 35 6.72 -6.48 -3.40
N ILE A 36 5.96 -6.62 -4.49
CA ILE A 36 4.99 -7.70 -4.62
C ILE A 36 5.73 -9.00 -4.90
N LYS A 37 5.59 -9.94 -3.99
CA LYS A 37 6.14 -11.32 -4.07
C LYS A 37 5.03 -12.37 -4.20
N SER A 38 3.79 -11.93 -4.36
CA SER A 38 2.67 -12.76 -4.79
C SER A 38 2.72 -13.06 -6.30
N PRO A 39 2.46 -14.30 -6.72
CA PRO A 39 2.26 -14.67 -8.12
C PRO A 39 0.91 -14.22 -8.71
N SER A 40 -0.13 -14.06 -7.89
CA SER A 40 -1.52 -13.90 -8.36
C SER A 40 -2.28 -12.71 -7.77
N GLU A 41 -1.82 -12.19 -6.64
CA GLU A 41 -2.51 -11.15 -5.86
C GLU A 41 -1.77 -9.81 -5.97
N PRO A 42 -2.45 -8.73 -6.37
CA PRO A 42 -1.87 -7.40 -6.32
C PRO A 42 -1.91 -6.85 -4.89
N HIS A 43 -0.98 -5.96 -4.53
CA HIS A 43 -1.05 -5.26 -3.25
C HIS A 43 -0.56 -3.82 -3.37
N ASN A 44 -0.90 -3.03 -2.36
CA ASN A 44 -0.39 -1.69 -2.16
C ASN A 44 -0.47 -1.30 -0.68
N PRO A 45 0.56 -0.62 -0.14
CA PRO A 45 0.48 -0.04 1.20
C PRO A 45 -0.39 1.23 1.21
N ALA A 46 -1.19 1.36 2.27
CA ALA A 46 -1.94 2.56 2.61
C ALA A 46 -1.68 2.98 4.06
N PHE A 47 -1.42 4.27 4.25
CA PHE A 47 -1.18 4.91 5.52
C PHE A 47 -2.27 5.93 5.83
N GLY A 48 -2.52 6.16 7.12
CA GLY A 48 -3.49 7.13 7.62
C GLY A 48 -4.46 6.54 8.64
N PRO A 49 -5.45 7.32 9.11
CA PRO A 49 -6.40 6.87 10.09
C PRO A 49 -7.28 5.76 9.51
N LYS A 50 -7.39 4.61 10.20
CA LYS A 50 -8.14 3.44 9.73
C LYS A 50 -9.55 3.78 9.23
N LYS A 51 -10.31 4.56 10.00
CA LYS A 51 -11.68 4.97 9.62
C LYS A 51 -11.72 5.77 8.31
N TYR A 52 -10.71 6.62 8.09
CA TYR A 52 -10.60 7.40 6.86
C TYR A 52 -10.27 6.49 5.67
N LEU A 53 -9.32 5.56 5.82
CA LEU A 53 -8.98 4.59 4.78
C LEU A 53 -10.18 3.73 4.37
N GLU A 54 -10.94 3.21 5.33
CA GLU A 54 -12.13 2.41 5.07
C GLU A 54 -13.24 3.22 4.37
N GLN A 55 -13.46 4.46 4.79
CA GLN A 55 -14.46 5.32 4.16
C GLN A 55 -14.04 5.75 2.74
N PHE A 56 -12.77 6.11 2.55
CA PHE A 56 -12.22 6.45 1.24
C PHE A 56 -12.28 5.24 0.29
N GLY A 57 -11.97 4.03 0.78
CA GLY A 57 -12.14 2.76 0.08
C GLY A 57 -13.57 2.59 -0.45
N LYS A 58 -14.56 2.62 0.44
CA LYS A 58 -15.99 2.50 0.08
C LYS A 58 -16.47 3.54 -0.94
N GLN A 59 -15.88 4.73 -0.95
CA GLN A 59 -16.22 5.82 -1.88
C GLN A 59 -15.48 5.74 -3.22
N ASN A 60 -14.51 4.83 -3.36
CA ASN A 60 -13.67 4.73 -4.54
C ASN A 60 -13.52 3.28 -5.02
N GLU A 61 -14.27 2.34 -4.46
CA GLU A 61 -14.12 0.90 -4.68
C GLU A 61 -14.08 0.56 -6.17
N PHE A 62 -13.16 -0.31 -6.56
CA PHE A 62 -12.94 -0.75 -7.94
C PHE A 62 -13.93 -1.85 -8.37
N PHE A 63 -14.61 -2.48 -7.41
CA PHE A 63 -15.49 -3.61 -7.65
C PHE A 63 -16.96 -3.21 -7.40
N PRO A 64 -17.90 -3.69 -8.23
CA PRO A 64 -19.32 -3.56 -7.95
C PRO A 64 -19.63 -4.19 -6.59
N MET A 65 -20.10 -3.40 -5.63
CA MET A 65 -20.67 -3.89 -4.35
C MET A 65 -22.01 -4.58 -4.62
N GLY A 66 -21.95 -5.74 -5.26
CA GLY A 66 -23.11 -6.52 -5.68
C GLY A 66 -24.02 -5.79 -6.68
N PRO A 67 -25.17 -6.41 -7.04
CA PRO A 67 -26.05 -5.92 -8.09
C PRO A 67 -26.73 -4.56 -7.81
N LYS A 68 -26.67 -4.07 -6.56
CA LYS A 68 -27.28 -2.82 -6.11
C LYS A 68 -26.25 -1.75 -5.71
N GLY A 69 -24.95 -2.08 -5.75
CA GLY A 69 -23.88 -1.15 -5.46
C GLY A 69 -23.78 -0.09 -6.55
N LYS A 70 -23.39 1.14 -6.19
CA LYS A 70 -22.96 2.11 -7.18
C LYS A 70 -21.63 1.57 -7.74
N ASN A 71 -21.62 1.09 -8.98
CA ASN A 71 -20.38 0.76 -9.67
C ASN A 71 -19.55 2.04 -9.75
N GLN A 72 -18.48 2.09 -8.96
CA GLN A 72 -17.51 3.14 -9.06
C GLN A 72 -16.29 2.52 -9.73
N VAL A 73 -15.82 3.15 -10.80
CA VAL A 73 -14.52 2.83 -11.39
C VAL A 73 -13.64 4.02 -11.09
N SER A 74 -13.34 4.20 -9.79
CA SER A 74 -12.39 5.24 -9.41
C SER A 74 -10.99 4.78 -9.79
N PRO A 75 -10.24 5.58 -10.58
CA PRO A 75 -8.85 5.27 -10.89
C PRO A 75 -7.96 5.29 -9.64
N ALA A 76 -8.43 5.87 -8.52
CA ALA A 76 -7.65 6.03 -7.29
C ALA A 76 -7.16 4.69 -6.69
N HIS A 77 -7.93 3.61 -6.81
CA HIS A 77 -7.50 2.29 -6.31
C HIS A 77 -6.33 1.73 -7.14
N VAL A 78 -6.36 1.91 -8.46
CA VAL A 78 -5.33 1.34 -9.36
C VAL A 78 -4.09 2.23 -9.41
N TYR A 79 -4.29 3.52 -9.63
CA TYR A 79 -3.20 4.48 -9.87
C TYR A 79 -2.72 5.19 -8.60
N GLY A 80 -3.44 5.08 -7.49
CA GLY A 80 -3.21 5.89 -6.30
C GLY A 80 -3.76 7.32 -6.48
N PRO A 81 -4.13 8.01 -5.38
CA PRO A 81 -4.54 9.41 -5.40
C PRO A 81 -3.35 10.39 -5.37
N GLU A 82 -2.14 9.91 -5.10
CA GLU A 82 -0.93 10.75 -5.02
C GLU A 82 -0.39 11.11 -6.41
N PRO A 83 0.14 12.34 -6.61
CA PRO A 83 0.88 12.70 -7.81
C PRO A 83 2.02 11.72 -8.10
N ALA A 84 2.23 11.40 -9.38
CA ALA A 84 3.38 10.60 -9.80
C ALA A 84 4.69 11.37 -9.53
N GLY A 85 5.73 10.71 -8.98
CA GLY A 85 7.03 11.38 -8.80
C GLY A 85 7.89 10.95 -7.61
N GLY A 86 7.54 9.89 -6.90
CA GLY A 86 8.29 9.43 -5.73
C GLY A 86 7.61 9.86 -4.45
N TYR A 87 6.92 8.90 -3.83
CA TYR A 87 6.07 9.13 -2.68
C TYR A 87 6.92 9.45 -1.45
N LYS A 88 6.60 10.54 -0.75
CA LYS A 88 7.23 10.92 0.51
C LYS A 88 6.19 10.82 1.62
N TYR A 89 6.62 10.34 2.79
CA TYR A 89 5.75 10.14 3.93
C TYR A 89 6.37 10.69 5.21
N ASP A 90 5.68 11.61 5.85
CA ASP A 90 6.06 12.20 7.14
C ASP A 90 5.04 11.95 8.25
N GLY A 91 3.95 11.24 7.95
CA GLY A 91 2.84 11.02 8.89
C GLY A 91 1.82 12.15 8.93
N GLN A 92 2.01 13.25 8.18
CA GLN A 92 1.13 14.41 8.11
C GLN A 92 0.59 14.69 6.70
N ASN A 93 0.93 13.85 5.72
CA ASN A 93 0.37 13.90 4.36
C ASN A 93 -1.14 14.19 4.37
N HIS A 94 -1.58 15.17 3.56
CA HIS A 94 -2.98 15.65 3.49
C HIS A 94 -3.60 16.10 4.83
N GLY A 95 -2.77 16.45 5.83
CA GLY A 95 -3.20 16.92 7.16
C GLY A 95 -3.63 15.81 8.13
N ASN A 96 -3.71 14.56 7.68
CA ASN A 96 -4.13 13.42 8.51
C ASN A 96 -3.22 12.19 8.36
N GLY A 97 -2.13 12.28 7.59
CA GLY A 97 -1.22 11.17 7.32
C GLY A 97 -1.74 10.18 6.27
N PHE A 98 -2.74 10.56 5.47
CA PHE A 98 -3.25 9.76 4.37
C PHE A 98 -2.19 9.60 3.28
N LEU A 99 -1.96 8.38 2.82
CA LEU A 99 -1.18 8.11 1.61
C LEU A 99 -1.54 6.72 1.11
N VAL A 100 -1.89 6.59 -0.16
CA VAL A 100 -2.14 5.28 -0.80
C VAL A 100 -1.22 5.14 -2.00
N ALA A 101 -0.36 4.12 -1.98
CA ALA A 101 0.47 3.81 -3.13
C ALA A 101 -0.37 3.16 -4.25
N PRO A 102 0.05 3.26 -5.52
CA PRO A 102 -0.64 2.58 -6.62
C PRO A 102 -0.64 1.07 -6.43
N LEU A 103 -1.69 0.42 -6.92
CA LEU A 103 -1.80 -1.03 -6.91
C LEU A 103 -0.73 -1.65 -7.81
N ARG A 104 0.07 -2.54 -7.25
CA ARG A 104 1.12 -3.27 -7.97
C ARG A 104 0.80 -4.76 -7.95
N GLY A 105 1.18 -5.46 -9.00
CA GLY A 105 0.99 -6.90 -9.12
C GLY A 105 1.75 -7.46 -10.31
N ARG A 106 1.94 -8.77 -10.35
CA ARG A 106 2.45 -9.47 -11.54
C ARG A 106 1.25 -9.88 -12.40
N GLY A 107 1.14 -9.33 -13.60
CA GLY A 107 0.22 -9.85 -14.63
C GLY A 107 -1.27 -9.48 -14.50
N LEU A 108 -1.69 -8.70 -13.51
CA LEU A 108 -3.12 -8.35 -13.33
C LEU A 108 -3.64 -7.22 -14.23
N PHE A 109 -2.74 -6.38 -14.76
CA PHE A 109 -3.10 -5.28 -15.65
C PHE A 109 -2.31 -5.38 -16.95
N PRO A 110 -2.90 -5.05 -18.12
CA PRO A 110 -2.15 -5.01 -19.37
C PRO A 110 -0.99 -4.01 -19.28
N GLY A 111 0.21 -4.45 -19.67
CA GLY A 111 1.45 -3.66 -19.59
C GLY A 111 2.32 -3.99 -18.37
N PRO A 112 3.57 -3.50 -18.32
CA PRO A 112 4.50 -3.78 -17.23
C PRO A 112 4.13 -2.95 -16.00
N VAL A 113 3.09 -3.35 -15.26
CA VAL A 113 2.85 -2.77 -13.94
C VAL A 113 4.00 -3.21 -13.04
N LYS A 114 4.86 -2.25 -12.68
CA LYS A 114 6.03 -2.50 -11.85
C LYS A 114 5.58 -3.16 -10.55
N ASN A 115 6.17 -4.29 -10.17
CA ASN A 115 5.83 -5.02 -8.95
C ASN A 115 6.38 -4.37 -7.68
N VAL A 116 6.65 -3.05 -7.70
CA VAL A 116 7.27 -2.33 -6.60
C VAL A 116 6.70 -0.92 -6.47
N SER A 117 6.40 -0.53 -5.24
CA SER A 117 6.13 0.85 -4.83
C SER A 117 7.26 1.33 -3.92
N ARG A 118 7.72 2.57 -4.09
CA ARG A 118 8.82 3.15 -3.32
C ARG A 118 8.33 4.38 -2.57
N ILE A 119 8.52 4.39 -1.25
CA ILE A 119 8.08 5.47 -0.37
C ILE A 119 9.26 5.91 0.50
N THR A 120 9.60 7.21 0.45
CA THR A 120 10.64 7.82 1.28
C THR A 120 10.05 8.33 2.58
N PHE A 121 10.50 7.81 3.70
CA PHE A 121 10.04 8.24 5.03
C PHE A 121 10.90 9.40 5.52
N THR A 122 10.31 10.58 5.69
CA THR A 122 11.05 11.83 5.94
C THR A 122 11.02 12.31 7.38
N ALA A 123 10.16 11.74 8.23
CA ALA A 123 10.06 12.10 9.64
C ALA A 123 10.14 10.85 10.55
N PRO A 124 10.77 10.95 11.74
CA PRO A 124 10.72 9.90 12.75
C PRO A 124 9.29 9.64 13.24
N GLY A 125 8.97 8.39 13.54
CA GLY A 125 7.65 7.99 14.01
C GLY A 125 7.38 6.50 13.86
N LYS A 126 6.26 6.03 14.41
CA LYS A 126 5.73 4.69 14.12
C LYS A 126 4.51 4.85 13.23
N PHE A 127 4.59 4.30 12.02
CA PHE A 127 3.56 4.44 11.00
C PHE A 127 2.94 3.08 10.69
N HIS A 128 1.71 2.90 11.14
CA HIS A 128 0.92 1.72 10.82
C HIS A 128 0.37 1.83 9.40
N TYR A 129 0.36 0.71 8.67
CA TYR A 129 -0.20 0.63 7.33
C TYR A 129 -0.93 -0.67 7.11
N ILE A 130 -1.86 -0.62 6.16
CA ILE A 130 -2.64 -1.77 5.71
C ILE A 130 -2.44 -1.98 4.21
N CYS A 131 -2.82 -3.14 3.71
CA CYS A 131 -3.05 -3.28 2.28
C CYS A 131 -4.38 -2.62 1.96
N PHE A 132 -4.39 -1.67 1.01
CA PHE A 132 -5.63 -0.97 0.69
C PHE A 132 -6.68 -1.91 0.08
N LEU A 133 -6.23 -2.89 -0.71
CA LEU A 133 -7.09 -3.90 -1.33
C LEU A 133 -7.56 -4.98 -0.34
N HIS A 134 -6.65 -5.52 0.48
CA HIS A 134 -6.95 -6.67 1.36
C HIS A 134 -7.32 -6.26 2.80
N GLY A 135 -7.41 -4.97 3.08
CA GLY A 135 -7.93 -4.45 4.34
C GLY A 135 -7.00 -4.63 5.55
N PRO A 136 -7.54 -4.42 6.78
CA PRO A 136 -6.74 -4.30 8.00
C PRO A 136 -6.05 -5.59 8.46
N ASP A 137 -6.53 -6.76 8.03
CA ASP A 137 -5.93 -8.05 8.40
C ASP A 137 -4.56 -8.25 7.73
N MET A 138 -4.34 -7.64 6.56
CA MET A 138 -3.04 -7.52 5.92
C MET A 138 -2.40 -6.19 6.27
N SER A 139 -1.63 -6.15 7.36
CA SER A 139 -1.07 -4.92 7.91
C SER A 139 0.37 -5.08 8.43
N GLY A 140 1.03 -3.94 8.63
CA GLY A 140 2.37 -3.84 9.18
C GLY A 140 2.69 -2.47 9.77
N ASP A 141 3.91 -2.32 10.27
CA ASP A 141 4.43 -1.09 10.85
C ASP A 141 5.77 -0.70 10.22
N ILE A 142 5.95 0.59 9.90
CA ILE A 142 7.27 1.18 9.66
C ILE A 142 7.65 2.02 10.87
N VAL A 143 8.78 1.70 11.49
CA VAL A 143 9.34 2.48 12.59
C VAL A 143 10.52 3.28 12.06
N VAL A 144 10.39 4.60 12.07
CA VAL A 144 11.39 5.53 11.55
C VAL A 144 12.09 6.18 12.73
N THR A 145 13.40 5.99 12.82
CA THR A 145 14.24 6.67 13.80
C THR A 145 14.85 7.93 13.19
N ARG A 146 15.47 8.75 14.03
CA ARG A 146 16.41 9.77 13.56
C ARG A 146 17.60 9.11 12.84
#